data_AF-A0A839V1D2-F1
#
_entry.id   AF-A0A839V1D2-F1
#
_cell.length_a   1.000
_cell.length_b   1.000
_cell.length_c   1.000
_cell.angle_alpha   90.00
_cell.angle_beta   90.00
_cell.angle_gamma   90.00
#
_symmetry.space_group_name_H-M   'P 1'
#
loop_
_entity.id
_entity.type
_entity.pdbx_description
1 polymer ?
#
loop_
_entity_poly.entity_id
_entity_poly.type
_entity_poly.pdbx_seq_one_letter_code
_entity_poly.pdbx_strand_id
1 'polypeptide(L)' 'MRAYHGQFSDNQPIKRNAAEKQKLLRELRETLAGMKSHTANTLRDSIRRRIAELEAELRQK' A
#
# COMPACT_ATOMS: atom_id res chain seq x y z
N MET A 1 7.34 19.06 35.64
CA MET A 1 6.46 18.24 34.79
C MET A 1 7.28 17.74 33.61
N ARG A 2 7.39 16.42 33.41
CA ARG A 2 8.28 15.79 32.41
C ARG A 2 7.69 15.90 31.01
N ALA A 3 8.42 16.48 30.06
CA ALA A 3 8.05 16.46 28.65
C ALA A 3 8.13 15.02 28.12
N TYR A 4 6.99 14.47 27.72
CA TYR A 4 6.89 13.14 27.12
C TYR A 4 7.40 13.21 25.68
N HIS A 5 8.54 12.56 25.41
CA HIS A 5 9.04 12.32 24.06
C HIS A 5 7.99 11.52 23.28
N GLY A 6 7.27 12.17 22.37
CA GLY A 6 6.24 11.47 21.58
C GLY A 6 5.21 12.36 20.88
N GLN A 7 5.27 13.68 21.01
CA GLN A 7 4.49 14.56 20.15
C GLN A 7 5.15 14.65 18.77
N PHE A 8 4.94 13.63 17.95
CA PHE A 8 4.98 13.85 16.51
C PHE A 8 3.77 14.72 16.20
N SER A 9 4.03 15.98 15.90
CA SER A 9 3.03 16.86 15.29
C SER A 9 2.75 16.32 13.89
N ASP A 10 1.82 15.37 13.79
CA ASP A 10 1.40 14.77 12.52
C ASP A 10 0.47 15.71 11.73
N ASN A 11 0.78 17.02 11.73
CA ASN A 11 0.24 17.96 10.75
C ASN A 11 1.11 17.97 9.47
N GLN A 12 1.94 16.94 9.28
CA GLN A 12 2.48 16.61 7.96
C GLN A 12 1.34 15.99 7.14
N PRO A 13 1.10 16.43 5.89
CA PRO A 13 0.17 15.73 5.02
C PRO A 13 0.62 14.28 4.97
N ILE A 14 -0.23 13.35 5.39
CA ILE A 14 0.05 11.90 5.53
C ILE A 14 0.76 11.45 4.25
N LYS A 15 2.09 11.44 4.25
CA LYS A 15 2.91 11.11 3.08
C LYS A 15 2.87 9.61 2.96
N ARG A 16 1.71 9.02 2.63
CA ARG A 16 1.42 7.58 2.44
C ARG A 16 2.67 6.77 2.78
N ASN A 17 2.85 6.50 4.07
CA ASN A 17 4.16 6.13 4.61
C ASN A 17 4.66 4.95 3.80
N ALA A 18 5.95 4.87 3.46
CA ALA A 18 6.45 3.80 2.60
C ALA A 18 6.03 2.40 3.14
N ALA A 19 5.94 2.28 4.46
CA ALA A 19 5.37 1.14 5.17
C ALA A 19 3.90 0.84 4.83
N GLU A 20 3.03 1.85 4.72
CA GLU A 20 1.62 1.66 4.33
C GLU A 20 1.50 1.22 2.87
N LYS A 21 2.33 1.77 1.98
CA LYS A 21 2.38 1.33 0.57
C LYS A 21 2.87 -0.12 0.45
N GLN A 22 3.86 -0.51 1.26
CA GLN A 22 4.33 -1.89 1.34
C GLN A 22 3.27 -2.84 1.90
N LYS A 23 2.53 -2.41 2.93
CA LYS A 23 1.40 -3.18 3.49
C LYS A 23 0.31 -3.39 2.43
N LEU A 24 -0.08 -2.32 1.74
CA LEU A 24 -1.06 -2.36 0.66
C LEU A 24 -0.60 -3.28 -0.49
N LEU A 25 0.68 -3.22 -0.86
CA LEU A 25 1.26 -4.10 -1.89
C LEU A 25 1.09 -5.58 -1.51
N ARG A 26 1.35 -5.91 -0.23
CA ARG A 26 1.20 -7.27 0.29
C ARG A 26 -0.27 -7.71 0.24
N GLU A 27 -1.20 -6.88 0.74
CA GLU A 27 -2.63 -7.17 0.74
C GLU A 27 -3.19 -7.39 -0.67
N LEU A 28 -2.77 -6.59 -1.65
CA LEU A 28 -3.19 -6.74 -3.05
C LEU A 28 -2.66 -8.04 -3.68
N ARG A 29 -1.43 -8.46 -3.35
CA ARG A 29 -0.87 -9.74 -3.80
C ARG A 29 -1.61 -10.92 -3.19
N GLU A 30 -1.90 -10.88 -1.89
CA GLU A 30 -2.69 -11.89 -1.20
C GLU A 30 -4.11 -11.98 -1.77
N THR A 31 -4.73 -10.82 -2.02
CA THR A 31 -6.05 -10.73 -2.66
C THR A 31 -6.03 -11.38 -4.04
N LEU A 32 -5.03 -11.06 -4.87
CA LEU A 32 -4.88 -11.66 -6.21
C LEU A 32 -4.69 -13.18 -6.15
N ALA A 33 -3.94 -13.68 -5.16
CA ALA A 33 -3.75 -15.12 -4.96
C ALA A 33 -5.03 -15.82 -4.47
N GLY A 34 -5.87 -15.14 -3.69
CA GLY A 34 -7.16 -15.65 -3.21
C GLY A 34 -8.29 -15.56 -4.23
N MET A 35 -8.09 -14.90 -5.38
CA MET A 35 -9.11 -14.78 -6.41
C MET A 35 -9.40 -16.11 -7.10
N LYS A 36 -10.67 -16.53 -7.07
CA LYS A 36 -11.14 -17.72 -7.77
C LYS A 36 -11.13 -17.52 -9.28
N SER A 37 -11.01 -18.60 -10.06
CA SER A 37 -10.91 -18.58 -11.54
C SER A 37 -12.05 -17.86 -12.26
N HIS A 38 -13.24 -17.78 -11.65
CA HIS A 38 -14.41 -17.06 -12.18
C HIS A 38 -14.43 -15.55 -11.85
N THR A 39 -13.43 -15.02 -11.14
CA THR A 39 -13.29 -13.56 -11.01
C THR A 39 -13.03 -12.94 -12.37
N ALA A 40 -13.68 -11.81 -12.63
CA ALA A 40 -13.54 -11.09 -13.89
C ALA A 40 -12.06 -10.82 -14.21
N ASN A 41 -11.63 -11.19 -15.43
CA ASN A 41 -10.25 -10.99 -15.89
C ASN A 41 -9.84 -9.50 -15.76
N THR A 42 -10.77 -8.58 -16.04
CA THR A 42 -10.59 -7.14 -15.94
C THR A 42 -10.21 -6.67 -14.52
N LEU A 43 -10.78 -7.29 -13.49
CA LEU A 43 -10.45 -6.99 -12.10
C LEU A 43 -9.03 -7.47 -11.73
N ARG A 44 -8.67 -8.68 -12.17
CA ARG A 44 -7.31 -9.22 -12.00
C ARG A 44 -6.26 -8.34 -12.65
N ASP A 45 -6.52 -7.88 -13.86
CA ASP A 45 -5.59 -7.00 -14.58
C ASP A 45 -5.49 -5.61 -13.93
N SER A 46 -6.59 -5.08 -13.41
CA SER A 46 -6.59 -3.82 -12.65
C SER A 46 -5.75 -3.92 -11.37
N ILE A 47 -5.86 -5.03 -10.63
CA ILE A 47 -5.06 -5.28 -9.42
C ILE A 47 -3.58 -5.46 -9.77
N ARG A 48 -3.25 -6.21 -10.82
CA ARG A 48 -1.87 -6.35 -11.31
C ARG A 48 -1.24 -5.01 -11.67
N ARG A 49 -2.00 -4.16 -12.38
CA ARG A 49 -1.55 -2.80 -12.71
C ARG A 49 -1.29 -1.98 -11.45
N ARG A 50 -2.21 -2.03 -10.47
CA ARG A 50 -2.06 -1.30 -9.21
C ARG A 50 -0.84 -1.77 -8.39
N ILE A 51 -0.54 -3.06 -8.40
CA ILE A 51 0.66 -3.65 -7.79
C ILE A 51 1.93 -3.07 -8.45
N ALA A 52 1.98 -3.06 -9.78
CA ALA A 52 3.14 -2.54 -10.52
C ALA A 52 3.36 -1.03 -10.28
N GLU A 53 2.29 -0.24 -10.25
CA GLU A 53 2.34 1.18 -9.91
C GLU A 53 2.88 1.41 -8.50
N LEU A 54 2.39 0.66 -7.51
CA LEU A 54 2.87 0.75 -6.12
C LEU A 54 4.34 0.34 -5.97
N GLU A 55 4.79 -0.69 -6.70
CA GLU A 55 6.20 -1.07 -6.72
C GLU A 55 7.09 0.01 -7.33
N ALA A 56 6.64 0.66 -8.40
CA ALA A 56 7.38 1.76 -9.02
C ALA A 56 7.45 2.97 -8.07
N GLU A 57 6.34 3.33 -7.43
CA GLU A 57 6.30 4.40 -6.43
C GLU A 57 7.18 4.13 -5.21
N LEU A 58 7.36 2.86 -4.82
CA LEU A 58 8.25 2.45 -3.73
C LEU A 58 9.73 2.50 -4.13
N ARG A 59 10.06 2.26 -5.40
CA ARG A 59 11.43 2.33 -5.93
C ARG A 59 11.90 3.75 -6.24
N GLN A 60 10.96 4.67 -6.52
CA GLN A 60 11.26 6.08 -6.83
C GLN A 60 11.49 6.96 -5.58
N LYS A 61 11.65 6.35 -4.39
CA LYS A 61 11.83 7.06 -3.12
C LYS A 61 13.24 6.93 -2.59
#